data_AF-A0A4U3CHS5-F1
#
_entry.id   AF-A0A4U3CHS5-F1
#
_cell.length_a   1.000
_cell.length_b   1.000
_cell.length_c   1.000
_cell.angle_alpha   90.00
_cell.angle_beta   90.00
_cell.angle_gamma   90.00
#
_symmetry.space_group_name_H-M   'P 1'
#
loop_
_entity.id
_entity.type
_entity.pdbx_description
1 polymer ?
#
loop_
_entity_poly.entity_id
_entity_poly.type
_entity_poly.pdbx_seq_one_letter_code
_entity_poly.pdbx_strand_id
1 'polypeptide(L)' 'MEVEPVAHRFPSIPRQQNGVTAELADARARLRQAAPPDRWDDVLAEVRRLQATEGLSPLDALKAVYARLASGWIPGG' A
#
# COMPACT_ATOMS: atom_id res chain seq x y z
N MET A 1 53.14 -5.70 -18.19
CA MET A 1 51.84 -5.07 -18.47
C MET A 1 50.83 -5.85 -17.65
N GLU A 2 50.33 -5.18 -16.62
CA GLU A 2 49.44 -5.69 -15.58
C GLU A 2 48.05 -5.99 -16.16
N VAL A 3 47.35 -6.97 -15.59
CA VAL A 3 45.89 -6.94 -15.52
C VAL A 3 45.45 -7.54 -14.19
N GLU A 4 45.11 -6.66 -13.25
CA GLU A 4 44.40 -6.99 -12.01
C GLU A 4 43.03 -7.62 -12.31
N PRO A 5 42.54 -8.58 -11.49
CA PRO A 5 41.16 -9.02 -11.57
C PRO A 5 40.26 -7.93 -10.97
N VAL A 6 39.61 -7.15 -11.84
CA VAL A 6 38.59 -6.17 -11.46
C VAL A 6 37.52 -6.87 -10.61
N ALA A 7 37.43 -6.44 -9.35
CA ALA A 7 36.37 -6.84 -8.43
C ALA A 7 35.02 -6.41 -9.03
N HIS A 8 34.25 -7.39 -9.49
CA HIS A 8 32.88 -7.17 -9.93
C HIS A 8 32.06 -6.75 -8.69
N ARG A 9 31.83 -5.43 -8.56
CA ARG A 9 30.78 -4.91 -7.68
C ARG A 9 29.46 -5.42 -8.24
N PHE A 10 28.95 -6.50 -7.66
CA PHE A 10 27.57 -6.91 -7.85
C PHE A 10 26.68 -5.70 -7.53
N PRO A 11 25.78 -5.28 -8.43
CA PRO A 11 24.76 -4.31 -8.05
C PRO A 11 23.98 -4.95 -6.91
N SER A 12 23.94 -4.28 -5.77
CA SER A 12 23.06 -4.62 -4.67
C SER A 12 21.64 -4.68 -5.21
N ILE A 13 21.17 -5.89 -5.54
CA ILE A 13 19.78 -6.14 -5.89
C ILE A 13 19.00 -5.63 -4.67
N PRO A 14 18.17 -4.58 -4.80
CA PRO A 14 17.41 -4.08 -3.67
C PRO A 14 16.59 -5.25 -3.15
N ARG A 15 16.83 -5.62 -1.88
CA ARG A 15 16.09 -6.67 -1.19
C ARG A 15 14.61 -6.40 -1.42
N GLN A 16 14.01 -7.28 -2.21
CA GLN A 16 12.63 -7.21 -2.62
C GLN A 16 11.75 -6.85 -1.43
N GLN A 17 11.09 -5.70 -1.51
CA GLN A 17 10.04 -5.23 -0.60
C GLN A 17 8.77 -6.11 -0.70
N ASN A 18 8.90 -7.38 -1.12
CA ASN A 18 7.80 -8.26 -1.50
C ASN A 18 6.79 -8.45 -0.35
N GLY A 19 7.27 -8.48 0.90
CA GLY A 19 6.40 -8.59 2.07
C GLY A 19 5.45 -7.40 2.22
N VAL A 20 5.93 -6.18 1.99
CA VAL A 20 5.11 -4.96 2.07
C VAL A 20 4.06 -4.94 0.95
N THR A 21 4.43 -5.36 -0.26
CA THR A 21 3.48 -5.47 -1.38
C THR A 21 2.45 -6.59 -1.18
N ALA A 22 2.82 -7.72 -0.57
CA ALA A 22 1.88 -8.80 -0.29
C ALA A 22 0.86 -8.39 0.77
N GLU A 23 1.31 -7.74 1.85
CA GLU A 23 0.41 -7.24 2.90
C GLU A 23 -0.51 -6.13 2.38
N LEU A 24 0.00 -5.26 1.49
CA LEU A 24 -0.80 -4.23 0.82
C LEU A 24 -1.86 -4.84 -0.10
N ALA A 25 -1.50 -5.87 -0.87
CA ALA A 25 -2.42 -6.56 -1.76
C ALA A 25 -3.54 -7.26 -0.98
N ASP A 26 -3.20 -7.94 0.13
CA ASP A 26 -4.17 -8.58 1.03
C ASP A 26 -5.09 -7.54 1.68
N ALA A 27 -4.53 -6.45 2.23
CA ALA A 27 -5.32 -5.36 2.82
C ALA A 27 -6.29 -4.74 1.81
N ARG A 28 -5.85 -4.52 0.56
CA ARG A 28 -6.70 -4.03 -0.51
C ARG A 28 -7.80 -5.04 -0.88
N ALA A 29 -7.50 -6.34 -0.92
CA ALA A 29 -8.49 -7.37 -1.21
C ALA A 29 -9.57 -7.44 -0.12
N ARG A 30 -9.19 -7.34 1.16
CA ARG A 30 -10.14 -7.28 2.28
C ARG A 30 -10.98 -6.01 2.23
N LEU A 31 -10.35 -4.87 1.94
CA LEU A 31 -11.04 -3.60 1.77
C LEU A 31 -12.05 -3.67 0.62
N ARG A 32 -11.69 -4.30 -0.50
CA ARG A 32 -12.57 -4.49 -1.66
C ARG A 32 -13.79 -5.35 -1.33
N GLN A 33 -13.65 -6.34 -0.44
CA GLN A 33 -14.76 -7.19 0.00
C GLN A 33 -15.71 -6.47 0.96
N ALA A 34 -15.18 -5.57 1.81
CA ALA A 34 -15.98 -4.80 2.76
C ALA A 34 -16.63 -3.55 2.15
N ALA A 35 -16.04 -3.01 1.07
CA ALA A 35 -16.53 -1.80 0.42
C ALA A 35 -17.66 -2.08 -0.59
N PRO A 36 -18.67 -1.18 -0.68
CA PRO A 36 -19.64 -1.23 -1.77
C PRO A 36 -18.95 -1.11 -3.14
N PRO A 37 -19.32 -1.91 -4.14
CA PRO A 37 -18.64 -1.91 -5.44
C PRO A 37 -18.75 -0.56 -6.16
N ASP A 38 -19.89 0.11 -6.06
CA ASP A 38 -20.17 1.41 -6.66
C ASP A 38 -19.44 2.59 -6.01
N ARG A 39 -18.90 2.41 -4.80
CA ARG A 39 -18.23 3.49 -4.03
C ARG A 39 -16.74 3.25 -3.84
N TRP A 40 -16.16 2.44 -4.70
CA TRP A 40 -14.74 2.09 -4.62
C TRP A 40 -13.82 3.31 -4.83
N ASP A 41 -14.20 4.21 -5.74
CA ASP A 41 -13.45 5.45 -5.97
C ASP A 41 -13.45 6.36 -4.73
N ASP A 42 -14.57 6.47 -4.01
CA ASP A 42 -14.64 7.23 -2.76
C ASP A 42 -13.78 6.61 -1.65
N VAL A 43 -13.75 5.28 -1.56
CA VAL A 43 -12.85 4.56 -0.64
C VAL A 43 -11.39 4.86 -0.98
N LEU A 44 -11.01 4.83 -2.26
CA LEU A 44 -9.65 5.17 -2.69
C LEU A 44 -9.31 6.64 -2.47
N ALA A 45 -10.27 7.55 -2.68
CA ALA A 45 -10.11 8.97 -2.39
C ALA A 45 -9.82 9.20 -0.91
N GLU A 46 -10.52 8.50 -0.02
CA GLU A 46 -10.27 8.58 1.42
C GLU A 46 -8.91 8.02 1.81
N VAL A 47 -8.50 6.88 1.24
CA VAL A 47 -7.15 6.31 1.45
C VAL A 47 -6.07 7.31 1.02
N ARG A 48 -6.26 8.02 -0.09
CA ARG A 48 -5.34 9.09 -0.54
C ARG A 48 -5.39 10.30 0.38
N ARG A 49 -6.59 10.69 0.84
CA ARG A 49 -6.77 11.78 1.80
C ARG A 49 -5.97 11.51 3.07
N LEU A 50 -6.13 10.33 3.67
CA LEU A 50 -5.40 9.95 4.88
C LEU A 50 -3.87 9.95 4.69
N GLN A 51 -3.39 9.47 3.54
CA GLN A 51 -1.95 9.55 3.22
C GLN A 51 -1.48 11.01 3.12
N ALA A 52 -2.28 11.90 2.52
CA ALA A 52 -1.91 13.30 2.32
C ALA A 52 -2.07 14.15 3.58
N THR A 53 -3.12 13.95 4.37
CA THR A 53 -3.44 14.78 5.54
C THR A 53 -2.76 14.29 6.81
N GLU A 54 -2.67 12.97 6.98
CA GLU A 54 -2.14 12.34 8.20
C GLU A 54 -0.75 11.72 7.98
N GLY A 55 -0.24 11.73 6.74
CA GLY A 55 1.07 11.16 6.42
C GLY A 55 1.12 9.64 6.60
N LEU A 56 -0.04 8.97 6.65
CA LEU A 56 -0.10 7.53 6.87
C LEU A 56 0.59 6.77 5.75
N SER A 57 1.19 5.63 6.11
CA SER A 57 1.67 4.69 5.11
C SER A 57 0.48 4.15 4.30
N PRO A 58 0.68 3.71 3.04
CA PRO A 58 -0.41 3.16 2.22
C PRO A 58 -1.16 2.01 2.93
N LEU A 59 -0.44 1.19 3.69
CA LEU A 59 -0.99 0.08 4.44
C LEU A 59 -1.83 0.55 5.64
N ASP A 60 -1.34 1.53 6.39
CA ASP A 60 -2.08 2.09 7.52
C ASP A 60 -3.34 2.84 7.06
N ALA A 61 -3.26 3.56 5.93
CA ALA A 61 -4.41 4.21 5.33
C ALA A 61 -5.48 3.20 4.90
N LEU A 62 -5.09 2.08 4.27
CA LEU A 62 -6.04 1.00 3.93
C LEU A 62 -6.67 0.39 5.19
N LYS A 63 -5.88 0.12 6.24
CA LYS A 63 -6.37 -0.42 7.52
C LYS A 63 -7.34 0.55 8.21
N ALA A 64 -7.05 1.85 8.18
CA ALA A 64 -7.90 2.89 8.76
C ALA A 64 -9.24 3.02 8.01
N VAL A 65 -9.23 3.02 6.67
CA VAL A 65 -10.48 3.06 5.89
C VAL A 65 -11.29 1.77 6.08
N TYR A 66 -10.63 0.62 6.17
CA TYR A 66 -11.30 -0.64 6.51
C TYR A 66 -11.99 -0.57 7.87
N ALA A 67 -11.31 -0.06 8.90
CA ALA A 67 -11.88 0.11 10.23
C ALA A 67 -13.09 1.06 10.22
N ARG A 68 -13.04 2.14 9.43
CA ARG A 68 -14.18 3.05 9.24
C ARG A 68 -15.37 2.37 8.55
N LEU A 69 -15.14 1.61 7.48
CA LEU A 69 -16.20 0.84 6.84
C LEU A 69 -16.83 -0.16 7.82
N ALA A 70 -16.01 -0.84 8.62
CA ALA A 70 -16.49 -1.75 9.66
C ALA A 70 -17.28 -1.04 10.77
N SER A 71 -17.00 0.24 11.04
CA SER A 71 -17.79 1.06 11.96
C SER A 71 -19.05 1.68 11.34
N GLY A 72 -19.37 1.36 10.07
CA GLY A 72 -20.56 1.86 9.39
C GLY A 72 -20.39 3.20 8.67
N TRP A 73 -19.15 3.67 8.45
CA TRP A 73 -18.90 4.85 7.62
C TRP A 73 -19.31 4.58 6.16
N ILE A 74 -19.98 5.55 5.53
CA ILE A 74 -20.41 5.49 4.14
C ILE A 74 -19.49 6.40 3.30
N PRO A 75 -18.74 5.86 2.33
CA PRO A 75 -17.89 6.67 1.45
C PRO A 75 -18.71 7.67 0.64
N GLY A 76 -18.28 8.93 0.57
CA GLY A 76 -18.96 9.99 -0.21
C GLY A 76 -20.29 10.50 0.37
N GLY A 77 -20.56 10.20 1.65
CA GLY A 77 -21.72 10.74 2.41
C GLY A 77 -21.48 12.12 2.99
#